data_AF-A0A2G9TVI4-F1
#
_entry.id   AF-A0A2G9TVI4-F1
#
_cell.length_a   1.000
_cell.length_b   1.000
_cell.length_c   1.000
_cell.angle_alpha   90.00
_cell.angle_beta   90.00
_cell.angle_gamma   90.00
#
_symmetry.space_group_name_H-M   'P 1'
#
loop_
_entity.id
_entity.type
_entity.pdbx_description
1 polymer ?
#
loop_
_entity_poly.entity_id
_entity_poly.type
_entity_poly.pdbx_seq_one_letter_code
_entity_poly.pdbx_strand_id
1 'polypeptide(L)'
;MRIEEKLTTDREFYDQWLQLISLQADQLEEQTLDYPLDVTALDSCTRVPPSDTEDSSDTLRPSSVAIYADIGHLTTYCKSNYSQLQLGILDSCDHRSLSMTLPSLDKMLKVFNPNLKVVQSNQRDDSLKEQARTIAESIQEFEGYENVWKLILIAATIQDGEASESRQTAVEVLEAIEELRNRLPVRTFIVVLRTSGNGIWSDATHSHAACREMLSMWKTHSKYNSMSVWDQMETIVHKNFRRPDFNVEVLPLLRDSALINLPDQLVF
;
A
#
# COMPACT_ATOMS: atom_id res chain seq x y z
N MET A 1 -6.40 26.55 -2.00
CA MET A 1 -6.01 27.11 -3.30
C MET A 1 -5.60 25.95 -4.19
N ARG A 2 -6.17 25.80 -5.40
CA ARG A 2 -5.88 24.64 -6.27
C ARG A 2 -4.48 24.77 -6.90
N ILE A 3 -3.83 23.66 -7.25
CA ILE A 3 -2.46 23.68 -7.82
C ILE A 3 -2.41 24.52 -9.10
N GLU A 4 -3.40 24.38 -9.99
CA GLU A 4 -3.55 25.18 -11.21
C GLU A 4 -3.50 26.70 -10.96
N GLU A 5 -4.16 27.15 -9.88
CA GLU A 5 -4.20 28.56 -9.49
C GLU A 5 -2.82 29.01 -8.99
N LYS A 6 -2.15 28.19 -8.18
CA LYS A 6 -0.79 28.47 -7.68
C LYS A 6 0.24 28.54 -8.79
N LEU A 7 0.15 27.68 -9.80
CA LEU A 7 1.08 27.70 -10.93
C LEU A 7 1.04 29.01 -11.73
N THR A 8 -0.09 29.75 -11.68
CA THR A 8 -0.23 31.03 -12.39
C THR A 8 -0.02 32.26 -11.51
N THR A 9 -0.15 32.11 -10.18
CA THR A 9 -0.14 33.24 -9.22
C THR A 9 1.12 33.30 -8.37
N ASP A 10 1.86 32.20 -8.26
CA ASP A 10 3.04 32.06 -7.41
C ASP A 10 4.22 31.51 -8.22
N ARG A 11 5.13 32.42 -8.58
CA ARG A 11 6.31 32.10 -9.39
C ARG A 11 7.27 31.16 -8.66
N GLU A 12 7.43 31.33 -7.35
CA GLU A 12 8.30 30.47 -6.56
C GLU A 12 7.75 29.04 -6.52
N PHE A 13 6.43 28.91 -6.29
CA PHE A 13 5.76 27.61 -6.37
C PHE A 13 5.86 26.98 -7.77
N TYR A 14 5.73 27.77 -8.84
CA TYR A 14 5.88 27.29 -10.22
C TYR A 14 7.28 26.70 -10.49
N ASP A 15 8.34 27.44 -10.16
CA ASP A 15 9.72 26.99 -10.37
C ASP A 15 10.00 25.72 -9.56
N GLN A 16 9.52 25.68 -8.32
CA GLN A 16 9.58 24.51 -7.44
C GLN A 16 8.80 23.31 -8.04
N TRP A 17 7.58 23.52 -8.49
CA TRP A 17 6.76 22.46 -9.08
C TRP A 17 7.45 21.84 -10.30
N LEU A 18 8.00 22.66 -11.20
CA LEU A 18 8.74 22.18 -12.36
C LEU A 18 9.96 21.34 -11.98
N GLN A 19 10.71 21.76 -10.97
CA GLN A 19 11.85 21.01 -10.46
C GLN A 19 11.43 19.63 -9.93
N LEU A 20 10.34 19.58 -9.14
CA LEU A 20 9.80 18.33 -8.60
C LEU A 20 9.39 17.35 -9.70
N ILE A 21 8.60 17.80 -10.69
CA ILE A 21 8.10 16.91 -11.74
C ILE A 21 9.21 16.45 -12.69
N SER A 22 10.28 17.23 -12.84
CA SER A 22 11.48 16.81 -13.60
C SER A 22 12.22 15.72 -12.85
N LEU A 23 12.48 15.92 -11.56
CA LEU A 23 13.13 14.90 -10.73
C LEU A 23 12.34 13.58 -10.71
N GLN A 24 11.01 13.66 -10.61
CA GLN A 24 10.15 12.48 -10.66
C GLN A 24 10.19 11.77 -12.02
N ALA A 25 10.28 12.51 -13.12
CA ALA A 25 10.42 11.93 -14.45
C ALA A 25 11.74 11.19 -14.61
N ASP A 26 12.84 11.80 -14.17
CA ASP A 26 14.19 11.20 -14.21
C ASP A 26 14.23 9.92 -13.35
N GLN A 27 13.71 9.98 -12.12
CA GLN A 27 13.64 8.82 -11.22
C GLN A 27 12.78 7.67 -11.80
N LEU A 28 11.68 7.99 -12.49
CA LEU A 28 10.83 6.98 -13.10
C LEU A 28 11.53 6.30 -14.30
N GLU A 29 12.30 7.07 -15.08
CA GLU A 29 13.14 6.54 -16.16
C GLU A 29 14.21 5.60 -15.60
N GLU A 30 14.93 6.03 -14.56
CA GLU A 30 15.92 5.19 -13.85
C GLU A 30 15.29 3.90 -13.30
N GLN A 31 14.18 4.00 -12.58
CA GLN A 31 13.50 2.82 -12.01
C GLN A 31 13.05 1.82 -13.08
N THR A 32 12.65 2.32 -14.25
CA THR A 32 12.24 1.45 -15.38
C THR A 32 13.44 0.66 -15.92
N LEU A 33 14.64 1.23 -15.85
CA LEU A 33 15.89 0.59 -16.27
C LEU A 33 16.46 -0.35 -15.20
N ASP A 34 16.40 0.05 -13.92
CA ASP A 34 17.01 -0.68 -12.80
C ASP A 34 16.15 -1.85 -12.30
N TYR A 35 14.83 -1.70 -12.38
CA TYR A 35 13.86 -2.72 -11.98
C TYR A 35 12.98 -3.08 -13.18
N PRO A 36 13.58 -3.59 -14.27
CA PRO A 36 12.76 -4.12 -15.35
C PRO A 36 11.84 -5.17 -14.75
N LEU A 37 10.62 -5.30 -15.28
CA LEU A 37 9.69 -6.39 -14.95
C LEU A 37 10.26 -7.79 -15.30
N ASP A 38 11.56 -7.90 -15.54
CA ASP A 38 12.25 -9.13 -15.82
C ASP A 38 12.33 -9.99 -14.55
N VAL A 39 11.26 -10.74 -14.37
CA VAL A 39 11.04 -11.73 -13.32
C VAL A 39 11.93 -12.97 -13.48
N THR A 40 12.77 -13.06 -14.51
CA THR A 40 13.69 -14.19 -14.71
C THR A 40 14.69 -14.35 -13.55
N ALA A 41 15.07 -13.26 -12.88
CA ALA A 41 15.88 -13.34 -11.67
C ALA A 41 15.17 -14.11 -10.55
N LEU A 42 13.84 -14.00 -10.45
CA LEU A 42 13.01 -14.72 -9.47
C LEU A 42 12.71 -16.15 -9.89
N ASP A 43 12.83 -16.53 -11.17
CA ASP A 43 12.75 -17.93 -11.61
C ASP A 43 13.85 -18.80 -10.98
N SER A 44 14.98 -18.18 -10.61
CA SER A 44 16.08 -18.84 -9.90
C SER A 44 15.76 -19.09 -8.41
N CYS A 45 14.77 -18.37 -7.83
CA CYS A 45 14.26 -18.65 -6.51
C CYS A 45 13.49 -19.98 -6.56
N THR A 46 14.19 -21.06 -6.22
CA THR A 46 13.72 -22.45 -6.29
C THR A 46 12.25 -22.60 -5.94
N ARG A 47 11.47 -23.12 -6.90
CA ARG A 47 10.13 -23.68 -6.68
C ARG A 47 10.28 -24.95 -5.84
N VAL A 48 10.53 -24.82 -4.54
CA VAL A 48 10.58 -25.98 -3.64
C VAL A 48 9.18 -26.59 -3.65
N PRO A 49 9.01 -27.82 -4.20
CA PRO A 49 7.68 -28.42 -4.31
C PRO A 49 7.07 -28.57 -2.91
N PRO A 50 5.75 -28.34 -2.77
CA PRO A 50 5.07 -28.49 -1.49
C PRO A 50 5.37 -29.87 -0.91
N SER A 51 5.84 -29.89 0.34
CA SER A 51 5.85 -31.12 1.13
C SER A 51 4.50 -31.20 1.84
N ASP A 52 3.81 -32.34 1.73
CA ASP A 52 2.46 -32.53 2.29
C ASP A 52 2.35 -32.33 3.81
N THR A 53 3.47 -32.16 4.50
CA THR A 53 3.53 -32.28 5.96
C THR A 53 3.19 -31.02 6.75
N GLU A 54 3.15 -29.82 6.15
CA GLU A 54 2.76 -28.60 6.88
C GLU A 54 2.10 -27.57 5.94
N ASP A 55 0.77 -27.63 5.82
CA ASP A 55 -0.07 -26.67 5.07
C ASP A 55 -0.76 -25.72 6.05
N SER A 56 0.03 -24.82 6.66
CA SER A 56 -0.45 -23.83 7.62
C SER A 56 0.01 -22.42 7.25
N SER A 57 -0.50 -21.41 7.96
CA SER A 57 -0.06 -20.02 7.80
C SER A 57 1.44 -19.83 8.04
N ASP A 58 2.03 -20.62 8.92
CA ASP A 58 3.43 -20.45 9.35
C ASP A 58 4.43 -20.99 8.31
N THR A 59 3.96 -21.85 7.43
CA THR A 59 4.73 -22.47 6.35
C THR A 59 4.25 -22.05 4.95
N LEU A 60 3.41 -21.00 4.90
CA LEU A 60 2.78 -20.54 3.67
C LEU A 60 3.84 -20.12 2.64
N ARG A 61 3.83 -20.80 1.50
CA ARG A 61 4.75 -20.52 0.38
C ARG A 61 4.08 -19.57 -0.62
N PRO A 62 4.84 -18.70 -1.30
CA PRO A 62 4.30 -17.87 -2.38
C PRO A 62 3.55 -18.67 -3.46
N SER A 63 4.04 -19.86 -3.81
CA SER A 63 3.41 -20.75 -4.78
C SER A 63 2.08 -21.36 -4.32
N SER A 64 1.82 -21.39 -3.02
CA SER A 64 0.58 -21.93 -2.44
C SER A 64 -0.56 -20.90 -2.41
N VAL A 65 -0.24 -19.61 -2.56
CA VAL A 65 -1.22 -18.53 -2.63
C VAL A 65 -1.95 -18.63 -3.97
N ALA A 66 -3.26 -18.88 -3.94
CA ALA A 66 -4.08 -18.98 -5.14
C ALA A 66 -4.85 -17.69 -5.44
N ILE A 67 -5.11 -16.88 -4.41
CA ILE A 67 -5.88 -15.63 -4.52
C ILE A 67 -5.09 -14.52 -3.84
N TYR A 68 -4.93 -13.40 -4.53
CA TYR A 68 -4.33 -12.17 -4.00
C TYR A 68 -5.33 -11.03 -4.08
N ALA A 69 -5.38 -10.19 -3.04
CA ALA A 69 -6.14 -8.96 -3.04
C ALA A 69 -5.43 -7.88 -2.20
N ASP A 70 -5.72 -6.62 -2.47
CA ASP A 70 -5.16 -5.49 -1.71
C ASP A 70 -6.22 -4.41 -1.43
N ILE A 71 -6.11 -3.75 -0.28
CA ILE A 71 -6.96 -2.62 0.14
C ILE A 71 -6.17 -1.50 0.80
N GLY A 72 -6.78 -0.32 0.82
CA GLY A 72 -6.25 0.88 1.46
C GLY A 72 -5.51 1.79 0.51
N HIS A 73 -5.30 3.02 0.96
CA HIS A 73 -4.80 4.10 0.11
C HIS A 73 -3.45 3.81 -0.58
N LEU A 74 -2.50 3.11 0.07
CA LEU A 74 -1.19 2.82 -0.56
C LEU A 74 -1.25 1.75 -1.66
N THR A 75 -2.38 1.09 -1.87
CA THR A 75 -2.53 0.14 -2.98
C THR A 75 -3.00 0.81 -4.28
N THR A 76 -3.27 2.11 -4.20
CA THR A 76 -3.55 2.97 -5.36
C THR A 76 -2.33 3.81 -5.73
N TYR A 77 -2.20 4.15 -7.02
CA TYR A 77 -1.11 4.98 -7.52
C TYR A 77 -1.62 6.02 -8.53
N CYS A 78 -0.82 7.07 -8.73
CA CYS A 78 -1.07 8.08 -9.75
C CYS A 78 -0.27 7.75 -11.01
N LYS A 79 -0.88 7.89 -12.19
CA LYS A 79 -0.10 7.91 -13.43
C LYS A 79 0.67 9.23 -13.53
N SER A 80 1.97 9.13 -13.80
CA SER A 80 2.79 10.30 -14.08
C SER A 80 2.75 10.62 -15.58
N ASN A 81 2.37 11.85 -15.90
CA ASN A 81 2.48 12.40 -17.25
C ASN A 81 3.10 13.80 -17.15
N TYR A 82 4.37 13.89 -17.51
CA TYR A 82 5.15 15.12 -17.38
C TYR A 82 4.48 16.32 -18.05
N SER A 83 3.95 16.17 -19.28
CA SER A 83 3.29 17.25 -20.01
C SER A 83 1.97 17.71 -19.37
N GLN A 84 1.20 16.80 -18.76
CA GLN A 84 -0.01 17.17 -18.04
C GLN A 84 0.31 17.87 -16.71
N LEU A 85 1.33 17.37 -16.00
CA LEU A 85 1.79 17.96 -14.75
C LEU A 85 2.35 19.38 -14.95
N GLN A 86 3.01 19.67 -16.09
CA GLN A 86 3.41 21.04 -16.44
C GLN A 86 2.23 22.02 -16.52
N LEU A 87 1.03 21.53 -16.82
CA LEU A 87 -0.20 22.31 -16.86
C LEU A 87 -0.95 22.32 -15.51
N GLY A 88 -0.43 21.65 -14.49
CA GLY A 88 -1.08 21.49 -13.19
C GLY A 88 -2.22 20.47 -13.17
N ILE A 89 -2.36 19.68 -14.24
CA ILE A 89 -3.39 18.66 -14.35
C ILE A 89 -2.89 17.41 -13.63
N LEU A 90 -3.57 17.06 -12.54
CA LEU A 90 -3.27 15.88 -11.74
C LEU A 90 -4.10 14.69 -12.22
N ASP A 91 -3.51 13.51 -12.14
CA ASP A 91 -4.21 12.25 -12.28
C ASP A 91 -5.18 12.02 -11.10
N SER A 92 -6.20 11.19 -11.31
CA SER A 92 -7.18 10.82 -10.27
C SER A 92 -6.58 9.99 -9.13
N CYS A 93 -5.39 9.38 -9.34
CA CYS A 93 -4.69 8.57 -8.36
C CYS A 93 -5.54 7.41 -7.82
N ASP A 94 -6.40 6.84 -8.65
CA ASP A 94 -7.29 5.73 -8.37
C ASP A 94 -6.89 4.46 -9.14
N HIS A 95 -5.72 4.46 -9.78
CA HIS A 95 -5.21 3.29 -10.50
C HIS A 95 -4.74 2.22 -9.52
N ARG A 96 -4.98 0.96 -9.85
CA ARG A 96 -4.68 -0.20 -9.00
C ARG A 96 -3.36 -0.88 -9.37
N SER A 97 -2.71 -1.49 -8.39
CA SER A 97 -1.45 -2.26 -8.52
C SER A 97 -1.37 -3.15 -9.78
N LEU A 98 -2.45 -3.89 -10.11
CA LEU A 98 -2.55 -4.75 -11.30
C LEU A 98 -2.28 -4.02 -12.63
N SER A 99 -2.68 -2.75 -12.73
CA SER A 99 -2.53 -1.91 -13.92
C SER A 99 -1.19 -1.15 -13.96
N MET A 100 -0.40 -1.24 -12.89
CA MET A 100 0.92 -0.60 -12.81
C MET A 100 1.84 -1.18 -13.89
N THR A 101 2.77 -0.39 -14.41
CA THR A 101 3.80 -0.88 -15.34
C THR A 101 5.04 -1.38 -14.60
N LEU A 102 5.35 -0.83 -13.44
CA LEU A 102 6.46 -1.24 -12.58
C LEU A 102 6.16 -2.55 -11.82
N PRO A 103 7.18 -3.22 -11.24
CA PRO A 103 6.97 -4.39 -10.40
C PRO A 103 5.98 -4.14 -9.25
N SER A 104 5.04 -5.07 -9.09
CA SER A 104 4.00 -5.06 -8.06
C SER A 104 3.89 -6.45 -7.43
N LEU A 105 3.31 -6.53 -6.22
CA LEU A 105 3.25 -7.78 -5.47
C LEU A 105 2.47 -8.87 -6.24
N ASP A 106 1.39 -8.52 -6.93
CA ASP A 106 0.63 -9.48 -7.74
C ASP A 106 1.49 -10.07 -8.88
N LYS A 107 2.34 -9.26 -9.52
CA LYS A 107 3.26 -9.72 -10.58
C LYS A 107 4.36 -10.59 -10.02
N MET A 108 4.91 -10.23 -8.85
CA MET A 108 5.91 -11.05 -8.16
C MET A 108 5.33 -12.41 -7.73
N LEU A 109 4.10 -12.44 -7.21
CA LEU A 109 3.42 -13.69 -6.83
C LEU A 109 3.10 -14.56 -8.05
N LYS A 110 2.75 -13.96 -9.19
CA LYS A 110 2.50 -14.68 -10.45
C LYS A 110 3.73 -15.46 -10.96
N VAL A 111 4.94 -15.09 -10.55
CA VAL A 111 6.16 -15.88 -10.85
C VAL A 111 6.09 -17.26 -10.20
N PHE A 112 5.62 -17.31 -8.94
CA PHE A 112 5.53 -18.53 -8.16
C PHE A 112 4.25 -19.31 -8.44
N ASN A 113 3.17 -18.61 -8.78
CA ASN A 113 1.90 -19.21 -9.18
C ASN A 113 1.31 -18.47 -10.41
N PRO A 114 1.56 -18.95 -11.64
CA PRO A 114 1.01 -18.34 -12.86
C PRO A 114 -0.53 -18.31 -12.91
N ASN A 115 -1.20 -19.15 -12.14
CA ASN A 115 -2.66 -19.24 -12.07
C ASN A 115 -3.26 -18.36 -10.95
N LEU A 116 -2.46 -17.48 -10.33
CA LEU A 116 -2.91 -16.57 -9.28
C LEU A 116 -4.10 -15.73 -9.76
N LYS A 117 -5.19 -15.80 -9.00
CA LYS A 117 -6.35 -14.92 -9.19
C LYS A 117 -6.14 -13.63 -8.41
N VAL A 118 -6.26 -12.48 -9.07
CA VAL A 118 -6.15 -11.17 -8.44
C VAL A 118 -7.54 -10.56 -8.32
N VAL A 119 -7.94 -10.20 -7.11
CA VAL A 119 -9.23 -9.56 -6.79
C VAL A 119 -8.97 -8.11 -6.41
N GLN A 120 -9.78 -7.21 -6.96
CA GLN A 120 -9.66 -5.77 -6.71
C GLN A 120 -10.89 -5.26 -5.99
N SER A 121 -10.69 -4.32 -5.07
CA SER A 121 -11.79 -3.53 -4.52
C SER A 121 -12.31 -2.54 -5.57
N ASN A 122 -13.63 -2.38 -5.65
CA ASN A 122 -14.28 -1.59 -6.67
C ASN A 122 -14.12 -0.06 -6.48
N GLN A 123 -13.85 0.43 -5.26
CA GLN A 123 -13.81 1.89 -4.99
C GLN A 123 -12.75 2.28 -3.95
N ARG A 124 -12.15 3.48 -4.12
CA ARG A 124 -11.14 4.08 -3.23
C ARG A 124 -11.76 4.81 -2.04
N ASP A 125 -12.93 5.42 -2.25
CA ASP A 125 -13.58 6.30 -1.26
C ASP A 125 -14.41 5.53 -0.21
N ASP A 126 -14.45 4.21 -0.32
CA ASP A 126 -15.08 3.32 0.66
C ASP A 126 -14.20 3.14 1.89
N SER A 127 -14.81 2.98 3.07
CA SER A 127 -14.06 2.63 4.29
C SER A 127 -13.35 1.29 4.12
N LEU A 128 -12.28 1.04 4.89
CA LEU A 128 -11.52 -0.22 4.76
C LEU A 128 -12.40 -1.44 5.01
N LYS A 129 -13.37 -1.33 5.91
CA LYS A 129 -14.37 -2.37 6.17
C LYS A 129 -15.22 -2.70 4.94
N GLU A 130 -15.67 -1.69 4.20
CA GLU A 130 -16.46 -1.89 2.98
C GLU A 130 -15.61 -2.45 1.83
N GLN A 131 -14.35 -2.00 1.70
CA GLN A 131 -13.40 -2.59 0.77
C GLN A 131 -13.13 -4.08 1.10
N ALA A 132 -12.92 -4.39 2.38
CA ALA A 132 -12.77 -5.77 2.87
C ALA A 132 -13.99 -6.64 2.57
N ARG A 133 -15.20 -6.10 2.78
CA ARG A 133 -16.45 -6.78 2.43
C ARG A 133 -16.53 -7.09 0.95
N THR A 134 -16.29 -6.10 0.09
CA THR A 134 -16.37 -6.24 -1.37
C THR A 134 -15.39 -7.30 -1.89
N ILE A 135 -14.16 -7.30 -1.39
CA ILE A 135 -13.16 -8.32 -1.75
C ILE A 135 -13.58 -9.69 -1.25
N ALA A 136 -14.07 -9.79 -0.01
CA ALA A 136 -14.50 -11.07 0.53
C ALA A 136 -15.65 -11.67 -0.31
N GLU A 137 -16.63 -10.86 -0.69
CA GLU A 137 -17.73 -11.26 -1.57
C GLU A 137 -17.21 -11.71 -2.94
N SER A 138 -16.32 -10.94 -3.55
CA SER A 138 -15.69 -11.29 -4.83
C SER A 138 -14.87 -12.59 -4.75
N ILE A 139 -14.22 -12.87 -3.62
CA ILE A 139 -13.47 -14.11 -3.40
C ILE A 139 -14.42 -15.30 -3.26
N GLN A 140 -15.57 -15.10 -2.61
CA GLN A 140 -16.59 -16.14 -2.41
C GLN A 140 -17.24 -16.59 -3.72
N GLU A 141 -17.16 -15.80 -4.80
CA GLU A 141 -17.62 -16.19 -6.13
C GLU A 141 -16.77 -17.31 -6.76
N PHE A 142 -15.55 -17.53 -6.28
CA PHE A 142 -14.71 -18.62 -6.79
C PHE A 142 -15.09 -19.95 -6.16
N GLU A 143 -15.43 -20.93 -7.00
CA GLU A 143 -15.67 -22.31 -6.54
C GLU A 143 -14.45 -22.87 -5.80
N GLY A 144 -14.70 -23.43 -4.62
CA GLY A 144 -13.68 -24.02 -3.76
C GLY A 144 -12.74 -23.00 -3.10
N TYR A 145 -13.14 -21.73 -3.01
CA TYR A 145 -12.32 -20.70 -2.37
C TYR A 145 -11.89 -21.11 -0.96
N GLU A 146 -12.70 -21.83 -0.18
CA GLU A 146 -12.34 -22.27 1.18
C GLU A 146 -11.08 -23.16 1.21
N ASN A 147 -10.83 -23.90 0.13
CA ASN A 147 -9.77 -24.91 0.03
C ASN A 147 -8.43 -24.35 -0.42
N VAL A 148 -8.33 -23.05 -0.72
CA VAL A 148 -7.09 -22.43 -1.21
C VAL A 148 -6.64 -21.27 -0.32
N TRP A 149 -5.33 -21.02 -0.32
CA TRP A 149 -4.77 -19.88 0.40
C TRP A 149 -5.06 -18.55 -0.30
N LYS A 150 -5.54 -17.58 0.48
CA LYS A 150 -5.70 -16.18 0.06
C LYS A 150 -4.67 -15.33 0.80
N LEU A 151 -4.00 -14.45 0.08
CA LEU A 151 -3.17 -13.39 0.64
C LEU A 151 -3.86 -12.05 0.44
N ILE A 152 -4.16 -11.35 1.54
CA ILE A 152 -4.79 -10.04 1.52
C ILE A 152 -3.85 -9.01 2.12
N LEU A 153 -3.49 -7.99 1.33
CA LEU A 153 -2.65 -6.89 1.77
C LEU A 153 -3.52 -5.70 2.21
N ILE A 154 -3.33 -5.22 3.44
CA ILE A 154 -3.94 -3.98 3.95
C ILE A 154 -2.83 -2.93 4.05
N ALA A 155 -2.84 -1.96 3.13
CA ALA A 155 -1.86 -0.88 3.06
C ALA A 155 -2.55 0.48 3.27
N ALA A 156 -3.04 0.68 4.50
CA ALA A 156 -3.78 1.87 4.90
C ALA A 156 -2.88 3.02 5.33
N THR A 157 -3.33 4.25 5.17
CA THR A 157 -2.69 5.50 5.62
C THR A 157 -3.64 6.34 6.45
N ILE A 158 -3.20 7.53 6.86
CA ILE A 158 -4.04 8.54 7.50
C ILE A 158 -5.27 8.94 6.66
N GLN A 159 -5.21 8.78 5.33
CA GLN A 159 -6.34 9.10 4.46
C GLN A 159 -7.51 8.14 4.64
N ASP A 160 -7.23 6.86 4.89
CA ASP A 160 -8.26 5.84 5.13
C ASP A 160 -9.00 6.06 6.46
N GLY A 161 -8.39 6.81 7.37
CA GLY A 161 -8.99 7.20 8.64
C GLY A 161 -9.72 8.55 8.64
N GLU A 162 -9.86 9.18 7.47
CA GLU A 162 -10.40 10.54 7.33
C GLU A 162 -9.79 11.55 8.30
N ALA A 163 -8.58 11.27 8.81
CA ALA A 163 -7.88 12.10 9.77
C ALA A 163 -8.68 12.47 11.05
N SER A 164 -9.55 11.58 11.55
CA SER A 164 -10.40 11.85 12.73
C SER A 164 -10.09 10.96 13.95
N GLU A 165 -10.55 11.36 15.14
CA GLU A 165 -10.36 10.59 16.38
C GLU A 165 -11.16 9.28 16.41
N SER A 166 -12.35 9.28 15.80
CA SER A 166 -13.24 8.12 15.74
C SER A 166 -12.92 7.17 14.60
N ARG A 167 -12.21 7.64 13.56
CA ARG A 167 -11.81 6.85 12.40
C ARG A 167 -10.30 6.75 12.31
N GLN A 168 -9.59 6.47 13.40
CA GLN A 168 -8.13 6.35 13.30
C GLN A 168 -7.78 5.19 12.37
N THR A 169 -6.73 5.34 11.54
CA THR A 169 -6.34 4.31 10.56
C THR A 169 -6.19 2.92 11.18
N ALA A 170 -5.59 2.82 12.36
CA ALA A 170 -5.44 1.54 13.06
C ALA A 170 -6.78 0.91 13.47
N VAL A 171 -7.80 1.72 13.77
CA VAL A 171 -9.17 1.25 14.07
C VAL A 171 -9.84 0.74 12.81
N GLU A 172 -9.76 1.50 11.71
CA GLU A 172 -10.29 1.09 10.39
C GLU A 172 -9.66 -0.24 9.91
N VAL A 173 -8.35 -0.41 10.13
CA VAL A 173 -7.66 -1.67 9.82
C VAL A 173 -8.19 -2.81 10.68
N LEU A 174 -8.41 -2.60 11.98
CA LEU A 174 -8.96 -3.65 12.85
C LEU A 174 -10.37 -4.05 12.42
N GLU A 175 -11.22 -3.09 12.07
CA GLU A 175 -12.56 -3.37 11.55
C GLU A 175 -12.52 -4.17 10.23
N ALA A 176 -11.59 -3.84 9.34
CA ALA A 176 -11.37 -4.60 8.10
C ALA A 176 -10.90 -6.03 8.37
N ILE A 177 -9.98 -6.24 9.33
CA ILE A 177 -9.54 -7.58 9.74
C ILE A 177 -10.71 -8.40 10.30
N GLU A 178 -11.54 -7.80 11.14
CA GLU A 178 -12.73 -8.45 11.70
C GLU A 178 -13.74 -8.84 10.61
N GLU A 179 -14.00 -7.95 9.65
CA GLU A 179 -14.88 -8.24 8.50
C GLU A 179 -14.33 -9.41 7.67
N LEU A 180 -13.03 -9.39 7.36
CA LEU A 180 -12.35 -10.48 6.64
C LEU A 180 -12.38 -11.79 7.42
N ARG A 181 -12.18 -11.75 8.74
CA ARG A 181 -12.26 -12.95 9.60
C ARG A 181 -13.65 -13.58 9.57
N ASN A 182 -14.69 -12.76 9.58
CA ASN A 182 -16.07 -13.23 9.57
C ASN A 182 -16.46 -13.87 8.22
N ARG A 183 -15.92 -13.36 7.11
CA ARG A 183 -16.29 -13.80 5.75
C ARG A 183 -15.35 -14.83 5.13
N LEU A 184 -14.06 -14.76 5.46
CA LEU A 184 -12.99 -15.62 4.95
C LEU A 184 -12.23 -16.27 6.12
N PRO A 185 -12.88 -17.10 6.96
CA PRO A 185 -12.30 -17.61 8.20
C PRO A 185 -11.21 -18.69 8.02
N VAL A 186 -11.02 -19.20 6.81
CA VAL A 186 -10.16 -20.36 6.52
C VAL A 186 -9.22 -20.09 5.36
N ARG A 187 -7.98 -20.57 5.54
CA ARG A 187 -6.85 -20.42 4.62
C ARG A 187 -6.64 -18.97 4.18
N THR A 188 -6.72 -18.03 5.13
CA THR A 188 -6.56 -16.60 4.85
C THR A 188 -5.35 -16.07 5.58
N PHE A 189 -4.44 -15.45 4.84
CA PHE A 189 -3.28 -14.78 5.38
C PHE A 189 -3.40 -13.28 5.07
N ILE A 190 -3.41 -12.45 6.11
CA ILE A 190 -3.51 -11.01 5.98
C ILE A 190 -2.17 -10.39 6.35
N VAL A 191 -1.67 -9.50 5.50
CA VAL A 191 -0.51 -8.67 5.79
C VAL A 191 -0.99 -7.24 5.96
N VAL A 192 -0.70 -6.64 7.10
CA VAL A 192 -0.96 -5.23 7.37
C VAL A 192 0.35 -4.47 7.28
N LEU A 193 0.41 -3.44 6.45
CA LEU A 193 1.52 -2.48 6.46
C LEU A 193 1.24 -1.41 7.51
N ARG A 194 2.02 -1.41 8.57
CA ARG A 194 2.00 -0.39 9.62
C ARG A 194 2.63 0.89 9.09
N THR A 195 1.79 1.88 8.81
CA THR A 195 2.20 3.22 8.37
C THR A 195 2.23 4.22 9.53
N SER A 196 2.47 3.72 10.75
CA SER A 196 2.41 4.52 11.97
C SER A 196 3.44 5.65 11.96
N GLY A 197 3.07 6.79 12.52
CA GLY A 197 3.95 7.96 12.60
C GLY A 197 3.94 8.81 11.33
N ASN A 198 4.90 9.74 11.25
CA ASN A 198 5.00 10.69 10.15
C ASN A 198 6.06 10.29 9.14
N GLY A 199 6.78 9.17 9.23
CA GLY A 199 7.98 8.88 8.43
C GLY A 199 7.85 9.19 6.95
N ILE A 200 6.92 8.52 6.25
CA ILE A 200 6.70 8.73 4.80
C ILE A 200 6.29 10.18 4.49
N TRP A 201 5.42 10.76 5.30
CA TRP A 201 4.94 12.13 5.11
C TRP A 201 6.01 13.16 5.45
N SER A 202 6.84 12.89 6.44
CA SER A 202 7.97 13.67 6.91
C SER A 202 9.03 13.67 5.84
N ASP A 203 9.44 12.50 5.35
CA ASP A 203 10.42 12.37 4.27
C ASP A 203 9.92 13.09 3.01
N ALA A 204 8.65 12.91 2.64
CA ALA A 204 8.03 13.65 1.53
C ALA A 204 8.01 15.18 1.77
N THR A 205 7.69 15.65 2.99
CA THR A 205 7.76 17.08 3.33
C THR A 205 9.17 17.64 3.29
N HIS A 206 10.19 16.83 3.59
CA HIS A 206 11.60 17.26 3.57
C HIS A 206 12.21 17.20 2.18
N SER A 207 11.63 16.40 1.27
CA SER A 207 12.14 16.21 -0.08
C SER A 207 12.01 17.46 -0.95
N HIS A 208 10.90 18.20 -0.80
CA HIS A 208 10.61 19.33 -1.68
C HIS A 208 9.67 20.37 -1.03
N ALA A 209 9.90 21.66 -1.26
CA ALA A 209 9.10 22.74 -0.68
C ALA A 209 7.62 22.71 -1.11
N ALA A 210 7.35 22.35 -2.37
CA ALA A 210 5.98 22.10 -2.86
C ALA A 210 5.28 20.96 -2.08
N CYS A 211 5.98 19.86 -1.80
CA CYS A 211 5.44 18.76 -0.99
C CYS A 211 5.19 19.21 0.45
N ARG A 212 6.10 19.99 1.04
CA ARG A 212 5.93 20.57 2.38
C ARG A 212 4.65 21.38 2.51
N GLU A 213 4.36 22.22 1.51
CA GLU A 213 3.15 23.04 1.51
C GLU A 213 1.89 22.16 1.39
N MET A 214 1.87 21.23 0.44
CA MET A 214 0.73 20.31 0.23
C MET A 214 0.47 19.43 1.45
N LEU A 215 1.54 18.98 2.11
CA LEU A 215 1.45 18.05 3.24
C LEU A 215 1.24 18.75 4.59
N SER A 216 1.37 20.08 4.65
CA SER A 216 1.21 20.87 5.87
C SER A 216 -0.15 20.63 6.56
N MET A 217 -1.21 20.40 5.77
CA MET A 217 -2.55 20.10 6.28
C MET A 217 -2.61 18.77 7.04
N TRP A 218 -1.74 17.81 6.74
CA TRP A 218 -1.73 16.50 7.42
C TRP A 218 -0.98 16.54 8.76
N LYS A 219 -0.16 17.58 9.00
CA LYS A 219 0.61 17.72 10.24
C LYS A 219 -0.29 17.79 11.48
N THR A 220 -1.42 18.49 11.40
CA THR A 220 -2.41 18.60 12.49
C THR A 220 -3.13 17.29 12.79
N HIS A 221 -3.16 16.39 11.80
CA HIS A 221 -3.88 15.13 11.87
C HIS A 221 -3.01 13.95 12.33
N SER A 222 -1.68 14.10 12.33
CA SER A 222 -0.73 13.09 12.79
C SER A 222 -1.00 12.54 14.20
N LYS A 223 -1.62 13.33 15.09
CA LYS A 223 -2.02 12.89 16.43
C LYS A 223 -3.03 11.73 16.41
N TYR A 224 -3.81 11.57 15.34
CA TYR A 224 -4.78 10.50 15.13
C TYR A 224 -4.16 9.25 14.46
N ASN A 225 -2.85 9.27 14.16
CA ASN A 225 -2.08 8.14 13.63
C ASN A 225 -0.89 7.82 14.56
N SER A 226 -1.11 7.86 15.87
CA SER A 226 -0.05 7.71 16.88
C SER A 226 0.50 6.28 16.98
N MET A 227 1.79 6.16 17.32
CA MET A 227 2.45 4.87 17.53
C MET A 227 1.72 4.00 18.57
N SER A 228 1.27 4.62 19.66
CA SER A 228 0.59 3.91 20.76
C SER A 228 -0.72 3.25 20.35
N VAL A 229 -1.42 3.77 19.35
CA VAL A 229 -2.68 3.16 18.86
C VAL A 229 -2.36 1.97 17.97
N TRP A 230 -1.33 2.08 17.13
CA TRP A 230 -0.82 0.94 16.35
C TRP A 230 -0.28 -0.17 17.24
N ASP A 231 0.44 0.15 18.33
CA ASP A 231 0.94 -0.85 19.28
C ASP A 231 -0.21 -1.61 19.98
N GLN A 232 -1.29 -0.91 20.31
CA GLN A 232 -2.50 -1.54 20.84
C GLN A 232 -3.17 -2.44 19.81
N MET A 233 -3.31 -1.98 18.58
CA MET A 233 -3.88 -2.78 17.49
C MET A 233 -3.04 -4.04 17.22
N GLU A 234 -1.71 -3.93 17.16
CA GLU A 234 -0.81 -5.08 17.02
C GLU A 234 -0.96 -6.08 18.15
N THR A 235 -1.11 -5.60 19.39
CA THR A 235 -1.37 -6.46 20.55
C THR A 235 -2.68 -7.21 20.42
N ILE A 236 -3.75 -6.56 19.94
CA ILE A 236 -5.05 -7.19 19.66
C ILE A 236 -4.91 -8.22 18.54
N VAL A 237 -4.22 -7.86 17.45
CA VAL A 237 -3.99 -8.74 16.31
C VAL A 237 -3.26 -10.01 16.72
N HIS A 238 -2.12 -9.85 17.42
CA HIS A 238 -1.28 -10.95 17.87
C HIS A 238 -2.05 -11.94 18.77
N LYS A 239 -2.93 -11.43 19.64
CA LYS A 239 -3.70 -12.26 20.58
C LYS A 239 -4.87 -12.99 19.93
N ASN A 240 -5.52 -12.40 18.93
CA ASN A 240 -6.82 -12.88 18.46
C ASN A 240 -6.80 -13.53 17.07
N PHE A 241 -5.83 -13.16 16.23
CA PHE A 241 -5.85 -13.48 14.79
C PHE A 241 -4.60 -14.23 14.29
N ARG A 242 -3.88 -14.93 15.19
CA ARG A 242 -2.79 -15.84 14.83
C ARG A 242 -3.21 -17.29 15.01
N ARG A 243 -3.74 -17.89 13.95
CA ARG A 243 -4.18 -19.29 13.92
C ARG A 243 -3.64 -20.00 12.67
N PRO A 244 -3.45 -21.33 12.70
CA PRO A 244 -2.90 -22.07 11.57
C PRO A 244 -3.64 -21.88 10.25
N ASP A 245 -4.97 -21.68 10.28
CA ASP A 245 -5.80 -21.48 9.08
C ASP A 245 -6.22 -20.02 8.86
N PHE A 246 -5.82 -19.10 9.74
CA PHE A 246 -6.10 -17.68 9.60
C PHE A 246 -5.06 -16.90 10.38
N ASN A 247 -4.20 -16.20 9.66
CA ASN A 247 -3.13 -15.43 10.28
C ASN A 247 -3.15 -13.98 9.80
N VAL A 248 -2.77 -13.09 10.70
CA VAL A 248 -2.60 -11.67 10.44
C VAL A 248 -1.22 -11.27 10.94
N GLU A 249 -0.38 -10.80 10.01
CA GLU A 249 0.93 -10.26 10.31
C GLU A 249 0.94 -8.74 10.08
N VAL A 250 1.47 -8.01 11.07
CA VAL A 250 1.65 -6.56 10.98
C VAL A 250 3.13 -6.28 10.75
N LEU A 251 3.45 -5.66 9.63
CA LEU A 251 4.81 -5.37 9.21
C LEU A 251 5.04 -3.86 9.19
N PRO A 252 6.16 -3.35 9.75
CA PRO A 252 6.48 -1.94 9.67
C PRO A 252 6.75 -1.52 8.22
N LEU A 253 6.08 -0.46 7.76
CA LEU A 253 6.42 0.16 6.50
C LEU A 253 7.66 1.04 6.71
N LEU A 254 8.82 0.56 6.22
CA LEU A 254 10.14 1.18 6.36
C LEU A 254 10.58 1.34 7.83
N ARG A 255 11.31 0.35 8.35
CA ARG A 255 11.85 0.36 9.72
C ARG A 255 12.92 1.44 9.94
N ASP A 256 13.66 1.76 8.88
CA ASP A 256 14.64 2.83 8.78
C ASP A 256 14.35 3.56 7.45
N SER A 257 14.12 4.88 7.49
CA SER A 257 13.79 5.69 6.31
C SER A 257 14.95 5.66 5.32
N ALA A 258 14.76 5.01 4.18
CA ALA A 258 15.73 4.96 3.10
C ALA A 258 15.28 5.84 1.93
N LEU A 259 15.22 7.14 2.16
CA LEU A 259 15.55 8.12 1.13
C LEU A 259 16.83 8.82 1.58
N ILE A 260 17.92 8.04 1.66
CA ILE A 260 19.26 8.50 2.10
C ILE A 260 19.87 9.49 1.09
N ASN A 261 19.16 9.76 -0.02
CA ASN A 261 19.52 10.70 -1.08
C ASN A 261 18.61 11.95 -1.12
N LEU A 262 18.00 12.33 0.00
CA LEU A 262 17.42 13.68 0.08
C LEU A 262 18.57 14.67 0.28
N PRO A 263 18.65 15.75 -0.52
CA PRO A 263 19.72 16.73 -0.39
C PRO A 263 19.75 17.27 1.04
N ASP A 264 20.92 17.16 1.68
CA ASP A 264 21.17 17.60 3.04
C ASP A 264 20.64 19.03 3.28
N GLN A 265 19.99 19.22 4.43
CA GLN A 265 19.61 20.54 4.90
C GLN A 265 20.86 21.43 5.02
N LEU A 266 20.86 22.54 4.29
CA LEU A 266 21.50 23.76 4.78
C LEU A 266 20.66 24.25 5.97
N VAL A 267 21.21 24.05 7.17
CA VAL A 267 20.72 24.58 8.43
C VAL A 267 20.66 26.11 8.35
N PHE A 268 19.48 26.70 8.58
CA PHE A 268 19.30 28.08 9.03
C PHE A 268 18.20 28.13 10.09
#